data_AF-A0A7W1J828-F1
#
_entry.id   AF-A0A7W1J828-F1
#
_cell.length_a   1.000
_cell.length_b   1.000
_cell.length_c   1.000
_cell.angle_alpha   90.00
_cell.angle_beta   90.00
_cell.angle_gamma   90.00
#
_symmetry.space_group_name_H-M   'P 1'
#
loop_
_entity.id
_entity.type
_entity.pdbx_description
1 polymer ?
#
loop_
_entity_poly.entity_id
_entity_poly.type
_entity_poly.pdbx_seq_one_letter_code
_entity_poly.pdbx_strand_id
1 'polypeptide(L)'
;MKDFLSHPWVRVLVIATTIAMCSFAIRETASITQPVVQALREVLVPLAVGFAIAYMVTPMVDAISRQGGVRRFVAAGLLFAVVSIAVSTTFALVVPVVIRQGAALTARVFQGEQFEDRNHNGRFDSGEPFEDLNGNHNWDPGLLSSGLARLEAWQNHIKVKAQLAIDDSGLAFLELYANETAPHRLY
;
A
#
# COMPACT_ATOMS: atom_id res chain seq x y z
N MET A 1 37.10 -10.37 -18.89
CA MET A 1 35.62 -10.57 -18.79
C MET A 1 35.07 -10.32 -17.39
N LYS A 2 35.76 -10.72 -16.30
CA LYS A 2 35.29 -10.46 -14.92
C LYS A 2 35.26 -8.96 -14.56
N ASP A 3 36.18 -8.15 -15.09
CA ASP A 3 36.28 -6.71 -14.79
C ASP A 3 35.14 -5.87 -15.41
N PHE A 4 34.54 -6.34 -16.50
CA PHE A 4 33.42 -5.65 -17.15
C PHE A 4 32.10 -5.83 -16.40
N LEU A 5 31.92 -6.98 -15.71
CA LEU A 5 30.76 -7.30 -14.88
C LEU A 5 30.84 -6.71 -13.47
N SER A 6 32.00 -6.23 -13.04
CA SER A 6 32.15 -5.49 -11.77
C SER A 6 31.79 -4.00 -11.89
N HIS A 7 31.59 -3.48 -13.10
CA HIS A 7 31.24 -2.07 -13.28
C HIS A 7 29.85 -1.78 -12.67
N PRO A 8 29.70 -0.76 -11.79
CA PRO A 8 28.47 -0.50 -11.04
C PRO A 8 27.23 -0.39 -11.93
N TRP A 9 27.36 0.30 -13.06
CA TRP A 9 26.30 0.47 -14.05
C TRP A 9 25.85 -0.83 -14.70
N VAL A 10 26.79 -1.76 -14.96
CA VAL A 10 26.49 -3.06 -15.55
C VAL A 10 25.73 -3.93 -14.55
N ARG A 11 26.08 -3.89 -13.26
CA ARG A 11 25.34 -4.62 -12.21
C ARG A 11 23.91 -4.13 -12.08
N VAL A 12 23.69 -2.81 -12.06
CA VAL A 12 22.34 -2.23 -12.00
C VAL A 12 21.53 -2.63 -13.22
N LEU A 13 22.13 -2.61 -14.41
CA LEU A 13 21.45 -2.99 -15.66
C LEU A 13 21.07 -4.48 -15.67
N VAL A 14 21.94 -5.36 -15.17
CA VAL A 14 21.65 -6.81 -15.05
C VAL A 14 20.55 -7.06 -14.02
N ILE A 15 20.57 -6.38 -12.87
CA ILE A 15 19.49 -6.51 -11.87
C ILE A 15 18.16 -6.00 -12.45
N ALA A 16 18.16 -4.83 -13.10
CA ALA A 16 16.96 -4.24 -13.68
C ALA A 16 16.35 -5.13 -14.78
N THR A 17 17.17 -5.67 -15.67
CA THR A 17 16.73 -6.59 -16.72
C THR A 17 16.22 -7.91 -16.14
N THR A 18 16.86 -8.44 -15.10
CA THR A 18 16.38 -9.64 -14.40
C THR A 18 15.01 -9.40 -13.75
N ILE A 19 14.82 -8.27 -13.06
CA ILE A 19 13.53 -7.90 -12.46
C ILE A 19 12.46 -7.70 -13.53
N ALA A 20 12.82 -7.06 -14.66
CA ALA A 20 11.91 -6.87 -15.79
C ALA A 20 11.48 -8.21 -16.41
N MET A 21 12.42 -9.15 -16.59
CA MET A 21 12.11 -10.49 -17.10
C MET A 21 11.24 -11.30 -16.14
N CYS A 22 11.54 -11.26 -14.83
CA CYS A 22 10.68 -11.91 -13.82
C CYS A 22 9.27 -11.32 -13.80
N SER A 23 9.14 -10.00 -13.86
CA SER A 23 7.83 -9.32 -13.89
C SER A 23 7.05 -9.66 -15.17
N PHE A 24 7.74 -9.73 -16.31
CA PHE A 24 7.14 -10.14 -17.58
C PHE A 24 6.66 -11.59 -17.54
N ALA A 25 7.46 -12.52 -16.99
CA ALA A 25 7.08 -13.92 -16.85
C ALA A 25 5.86 -14.12 -15.92
N ILE A 26 5.79 -13.38 -14.81
CA ILE A 26 4.62 -13.40 -13.92
C ILE A 26 3.39 -12.84 -14.62
N ARG A 27 3.54 -11.74 -15.39
CA ARG A 27 2.43 -11.16 -16.14
C ARG A 27 1.90 -12.10 -17.22
N GLU A 28 2.78 -12.80 -17.93
CA GLU A 28 2.39 -13.70 -19.02
C GLU A 28 1.74 -14.99 -18.49
N THR A 29 2.17 -15.48 -17.33
CA THR A 29 1.48 -16.60 -16.66
C THR A 29 0.11 -16.17 -16.13
N ALA A 30 -0.02 -14.94 -15.61
CA ALA A 30 -1.29 -14.37 -15.20
C ALA A 30 -2.24 -14.14 -16.39
N SER A 31 -1.74 -13.69 -17.55
CA SER A 31 -2.57 -13.39 -18.72
C SER A 31 -3.25 -14.63 -19.30
N ILE A 32 -2.62 -15.81 -19.20
CA ILE A 32 -3.19 -17.08 -19.65
C ILE A 32 -4.16 -17.67 -18.63
N THR A 33 -3.84 -17.59 -17.34
CA THR A 33 -4.64 -18.21 -16.26
C THR A 33 -5.88 -17.39 -15.91
N GLN A 34 -5.78 -16.06 -15.92
CA GLN A 34 -6.88 -15.16 -15.57
C GLN A 34 -8.16 -15.35 -16.39
N PRO A 35 -8.16 -15.44 -17.73
CA PRO A 35 -9.39 -15.62 -18.50
C PRO A 35 -10.05 -16.97 -18.22
N VAL A 36 -9.26 -18.03 -17.99
CA VAL A 36 -9.76 -19.34 -17.61
C VAL A 36 -10.45 -19.30 -16.25
N VAL A 37 -9.81 -18.64 -15.26
CA VAL A 37 -10.40 -18.46 -13.92
C VAL A 37 -11.67 -17.62 -13.99
N GLN A 38 -11.71 -16.57 -14.81
CA GLN A 38 -12.90 -15.73 -14.99
C GLN A 38 -14.05 -16.53 -15.63
N ALA A 39 -13.79 -17.24 -16.73
CA ALA A 39 -14.79 -18.08 -17.39
C ALA A 39 -15.33 -19.17 -16.44
N LEU A 40 -14.45 -19.79 -15.66
CA LEU A 40 -14.87 -20.78 -14.66
C LEU A 40 -15.70 -20.12 -13.55
N ARG A 41 -15.30 -18.94 -13.06
CA ARG A 41 -16.02 -18.20 -12.01
C ARG A 41 -17.43 -17.81 -12.45
N GLU A 42 -17.62 -17.41 -13.70
CA GLU A 42 -18.93 -17.06 -14.26
C GLU A 42 -19.94 -18.22 -14.20
N VAL A 43 -19.47 -19.47 -14.30
CA VAL A 43 -20.32 -20.67 -14.17
C VAL A 43 -20.38 -21.17 -12.73
N LEU A 44 -19.24 -21.15 -12.03
CA LEU A 44 -19.10 -21.72 -10.69
C LEU A 44 -19.82 -20.87 -9.64
N VAL A 45 -19.85 -19.54 -9.77
CA VAL A 45 -20.52 -18.66 -8.79
C VAL A 45 -22.04 -18.87 -8.80
N PRO A 46 -22.76 -18.80 -9.94
CA PRO A 46 -24.19 -19.10 -9.95
C PRO A 46 -24.50 -20.52 -9.47
N LEU A 47 -23.69 -21.51 -9.86
CA LEU A 47 -23.84 -22.90 -9.40
C LEU A 47 -23.71 -23.00 -7.87
N ALA A 48 -22.66 -22.41 -7.30
CA ALA A 48 -22.43 -22.41 -5.86
C ALA A 48 -23.55 -21.68 -5.10
N VAL A 49 -24.03 -20.55 -5.63
CA VAL A 49 -25.18 -19.82 -5.07
C VAL A 49 -26.44 -20.68 -5.11
N GLY A 50 -26.70 -21.37 -6.22
CA GLY A 50 -27.82 -22.31 -6.33
C GLY A 50 -27.76 -23.43 -5.29
N PHE A 51 -26.58 -24.04 -5.13
CA PHE A 51 -26.36 -25.04 -4.08
C PHE A 51 -26.54 -24.47 -2.66
N ALA A 52 -26.03 -23.28 -2.39
CA ALA A 52 -26.21 -22.62 -1.09
C ALA A 52 -27.70 -22.34 -0.81
N ILE A 53 -28.46 -21.89 -1.81
CA ILE A 53 -29.90 -21.66 -1.67
C ILE A 53 -30.63 -22.98 -1.40
N ALA A 54 -30.31 -24.03 -2.15
CA ALA A 54 -31.00 -25.32 -2.03
C ALA A 54 -30.67 -26.04 -0.71
N TYR A 55 -29.39 -26.07 -0.31
CA TYR A 55 -28.92 -26.89 0.82
C TYR A 55 -28.74 -26.13 2.13
N MET A 56 -28.69 -24.79 2.11
CA MET A 56 -28.64 -24.00 3.35
C MET A 56 -29.87 -23.12 3.52
N VAL A 57 -30.16 -22.24 2.56
CA VAL A 57 -31.21 -21.24 2.73
C VAL A 57 -32.59 -21.89 2.83
N THR A 58 -32.92 -22.80 1.91
CA THR A 58 -34.23 -23.49 1.88
C THR A 58 -34.52 -24.25 3.18
N PRO A 59 -33.66 -25.15 3.67
CA PRO A 59 -33.94 -25.85 4.93
C PRO A 59 -34.01 -24.91 6.14
N MET A 60 -33.24 -23.81 6.17
CA MET A 60 -33.36 -22.81 7.23
C MET A 60 -34.73 -22.09 7.19
N VAL A 61 -35.19 -21.70 5.99
CA VAL A 61 -36.52 -21.09 5.82
C VAL A 61 -37.63 -22.06 6.24
N ASP A 62 -37.51 -23.34 5.86
CA ASP A 62 -38.50 -24.35 6.22
C ASP A 62 -38.47 -24.64 7.74
N ALA A 63 -37.31 -24.60 8.39
CA ALA A 63 -37.19 -24.72 9.86
C ALA A 63 -37.89 -23.55 10.57
N ILE A 64 -37.67 -22.31 10.13
CA ILE A 64 -38.32 -21.11 10.69
C ILE A 64 -39.83 -21.15 10.45
N SER A 65 -40.26 -21.57 9.26
CA SER A 65 -41.68 -21.71 8.93
C SER A 65 -42.38 -22.74 9.82
N ARG A 66 -41.72 -23.88 10.10
CA ARG A 66 -42.25 -24.93 10.99
C ARG A 66 -42.31 -24.48 12.45
N GLN A 67 -41.29 -23.76 12.93
CA GLN A 67 -41.23 -23.31 14.32
C GLN A 67 -42.17 -22.13 14.60
N GLY A 68 -42.28 -21.18 13.68
CA GLY A 68 -43.09 -19.97 13.85
C GLY A 68 -44.52 -20.08 13.32
N GLY A 69 -44.88 -21.17 12.64
CA GLY A 69 -46.20 -21.32 11.99
C GLY A 69 -46.47 -20.27 10.90
N VAL A 70 -45.42 -19.59 10.41
CA VAL A 70 -45.52 -18.49 9.46
C VAL A 70 -45.46 -19.00 8.02
N ARG A 71 -46.08 -18.27 7.09
CA ARG A 71 -46.00 -18.54 5.65
C ARG A 71 -44.54 -18.52 5.19
N ARG A 72 -44.16 -19.41 4.27
CA ARG A 72 -42.79 -19.56 3.75
C ARG A 72 -42.18 -18.24 3.25
N PHE A 73 -42.98 -17.40 2.60
CA PHE A 73 -42.54 -16.08 2.14
C PHE A 73 -42.14 -15.15 3.30
N VAL A 74 -42.90 -15.17 4.40
CA VAL A 74 -42.60 -14.37 5.61
C VAL A 74 -41.34 -14.90 6.29
N ALA A 75 -41.18 -16.23 6.38
CA ALA A 75 -39.97 -16.85 6.93
C ALA A 75 -38.70 -16.46 6.13
N ALA A 76 -38.79 -16.47 4.80
CA ALA A 76 -37.69 -16.04 3.93
C ALA A 76 -37.34 -14.54 4.14
N GLY A 77 -38.36 -13.69 4.23
CA GLY A 77 -38.19 -12.27 4.52
C GLY A 77 -37.55 -12.01 5.89
N LEU A 78 -37.96 -12.75 6.91
CA LEU A 78 -37.38 -12.66 8.26
C LEU A 78 -35.91 -13.10 8.29
N LEU A 79 -35.59 -14.22 7.64
CA LEU A 79 -34.21 -14.70 7.54
C LEU A 79 -33.33 -13.64 6.86
N PHE A 80 -33.79 -13.07 5.74
CA PHE A 80 -33.05 -12.02 5.03
C PHE A 80 -32.87 -10.76 5.89
N ALA A 81 -33.91 -10.34 6.61
CA ALA A 81 -33.84 -9.18 7.50
C ALA A 81 -32.84 -9.42 8.65
N VAL A 82 -32.90 -10.57 9.30
CA VAL A 82 -31.98 -10.93 10.40
C VAL A 82 -30.53 -10.97 9.91
N VAL A 83 -30.27 -11.61 8.77
CA VAL A 83 -28.92 -11.69 8.19
C VAL A 83 -28.42 -10.29 7.82
N SER A 84 -29.28 -9.45 7.21
CA SER A 84 -28.92 -8.07 6.86
C SER A 84 -28.60 -7.22 8.09
N ILE A 85 -29.40 -7.34 9.15
CA ILE A 85 -29.16 -6.64 10.42
C ILE A 85 -27.85 -7.14 11.04
N ALA A 86 -27.58 -8.45 11.04
CA ALA A 86 -26.35 -9.01 11.58
C ALA A 86 -25.11 -8.51 10.83
N VAL A 87 -25.15 -8.48 9.50
CA VAL A 87 -24.06 -7.94 8.67
C VAL A 87 -23.88 -6.44 8.91
N SER A 88 -24.97 -5.67 8.92
CA SER A 88 -24.93 -4.22 9.16
C SER A 88 -24.37 -3.90 10.55
N THR A 89 -24.80 -4.65 11.58
CA THR A 89 -24.29 -4.51 12.95
C THR A 89 -22.82 -4.88 13.03
N THR A 90 -22.40 -5.97 12.39
CA THR A 90 -20.99 -6.37 12.34
C THR A 90 -20.15 -5.26 11.72
N PHE A 91 -20.60 -4.70 10.59
CA PHE A 91 -19.89 -3.61 9.94
C PHE A 91 -19.84 -2.34 10.81
N ALA A 92 -20.97 -1.96 11.40
CA ALA A 92 -21.08 -0.80 12.29
C ALA A 92 -20.22 -0.92 13.55
N LEU A 93 -19.92 -2.15 14.02
CA LEU A 93 -19.04 -2.38 15.17
C LEU A 93 -17.57 -2.53 14.76
N VAL A 94 -17.28 -3.25 13.67
CA VAL A 94 -15.90 -3.54 13.23
C VAL A 94 -15.23 -2.30 12.67
N VAL A 95 -15.91 -1.52 11.81
CA VAL A 95 -15.32 -0.34 11.18
C VAL A 95 -14.80 0.68 12.18
N PRO A 96 -15.57 1.15 13.20
CA PRO A 96 -15.03 2.11 14.15
C PRO A 96 -13.91 1.52 15.01
N VAL A 97 -13.92 0.22 15.30
CA VAL A 97 -12.83 -0.44 16.02
C VAL A 97 -11.55 -0.42 15.19
N VAL A 98 -11.64 -0.79 13.91
CA VAL A 98 -10.50 -0.77 12.97
C VAL A 98 -9.97 0.66 12.81
N ILE A 99 -10.84 1.66 12.70
CA ILE A 99 -10.40 3.07 12.59
C ILE A 99 -9.71 3.52 13.88
N ARG A 100 -10.26 3.20 15.06
CA ARG A 100 -9.65 3.58 16.35
C ARG A 100 -8.29 2.91 16.57
N GLN A 101 -8.17 1.63 16.23
CA GLN A 101 -6.90 0.89 16.32
C GLN A 101 -5.90 1.36 15.26
N GLY A 102 -6.36 1.61 14.04
CA GLY A 102 -5.56 2.15 12.95
C GLY A 102 -5.01 3.53 13.27
N ALA A 103 -5.82 4.45 13.80
CA ALA A 103 -5.39 5.79 14.17
C ALA A 103 -4.27 5.78 15.25
N ALA A 104 -4.33 4.87 16.22
CA ALA A 104 -3.29 4.73 17.23
C ALA A 104 -1.96 4.21 16.65
N LEU A 105 -2.04 3.28 15.68
CA LEU A 105 -0.87 2.79 14.96
C LEU A 105 -0.30 3.85 14.01
N THR A 106 -1.16 4.59 13.32
CA THR A 106 -0.76 5.69 12.44
C THR A 106 -0.12 6.82 13.23
N ALA A 107 -0.67 7.25 14.37
CA ALA A 107 -0.04 8.28 15.19
C ALA A 107 1.38 7.88 15.64
N ARG A 108 1.53 6.65 16.16
CA ARG A 108 2.83 6.13 16.62
C ARG A 108 3.85 5.96 15.50
N VAL A 109 3.43 5.43 14.35
CA VAL A 109 4.34 5.17 13.23
C VAL A 109 4.66 6.44 12.43
N PHE A 110 3.70 7.35 12.26
CA PHE A 110 3.86 8.50 11.37
C PHE A 110 4.47 9.73 12.07
N GLN A 111 4.12 10.00 13.33
CA GLN A 111 4.58 11.22 14.02
C GLN A 111 5.82 10.98 14.89
N GLY A 112 6.07 9.75 15.35
CA GLY A 112 7.14 9.48 16.30
C GLY A 112 6.84 10.04 17.68
N GLU A 113 7.82 9.99 18.56
CA GLU A 113 7.70 10.55 19.92
C GLU A 113 7.72 12.08 19.88
N GLN A 114 6.80 12.71 20.61
CA GLN A 114 6.75 14.17 20.69
C GLN A 114 7.97 14.68 21.48
N PHE A 115 8.62 15.71 20.96
CA PHE A 115 9.72 16.40 21.64
C PHE A 115 9.44 17.90 21.72
N GLU A 116 9.94 18.55 22.77
CA GLU A 116 9.90 20.00 22.91
C GLU A 116 11.07 20.60 22.12
N ASP A 117 10.78 21.09 20.91
CA ASP A 117 11.73 21.82 20.09
C ASP A 117 12.00 23.21 20.70
N ARG A 118 13.03 23.31 21.54
CA ARG A 118 13.36 24.56 22.26
C ARG A 118 14.02 25.57 21.35
N ASN A 119 14.75 25.10 20.34
CA ASN A 119 15.50 25.96 19.44
C ASN A 119 14.75 26.25 18.11
N HIS A 120 13.54 25.70 17.96
CA HIS A 120 12.61 25.89 16.85
C HIS A 120 13.22 25.50 15.49
N ASN A 121 14.09 24.49 15.44
CA ASN A 121 14.76 24.06 14.21
C ASN A 121 14.05 22.89 13.50
N GLY A 122 12.99 22.35 14.08
CA GLY A 122 12.18 21.25 13.55
C GLY A 122 12.83 19.87 13.65
N ARG A 123 13.88 19.70 14.45
CA ARG A 123 14.60 18.44 14.69
C ARG A 123 14.80 18.25 16.19
N PHE A 124 14.84 17.00 16.62
CA PHE A 124 15.22 16.69 17.99
C PHE A 124 16.71 16.96 18.19
N ASP A 125 17.04 17.79 19.17
CA ASP A 125 18.42 18.01 19.62
C ASP A 125 18.71 17.33 20.95
N SER A 126 19.96 16.91 21.11
CA SER A 126 20.44 16.24 22.34
C SER A 126 20.29 17.20 23.53
N GLY A 127 19.35 16.89 24.42
CA GLY A 127 19.00 17.70 25.60
C GLY A 127 17.59 18.26 25.60
N GLU A 128 16.82 18.07 24.51
CA GLU A 128 15.40 18.39 24.48
C GLU A 128 14.56 17.31 25.18
N PRO A 129 13.55 17.69 25.98
CA PRO A 129 12.68 16.70 26.59
C PRO A 129 11.77 16.08 25.53
N PHE A 130 11.64 14.75 25.58
CA PHE A 130 10.75 13.99 24.72
C PHE A 130 9.85 13.05 25.53
N GLU A 131 8.68 12.74 24.97
CA GLU A 131 7.76 11.75 25.53
C GLU A 131 8.20 10.34 25.11
N ASP A 132 8.92 9.66 25.99
CA ASP A 132 9.32 8.26 25.82
C ASP A 132 8.09 7.35 25.97
N LEU A 133 7.50 6.97 24.84
CA LEU A 133 6.28 6.17 24.78
C LEU A 133 6.56 4.66 24.90
N ASN A 134 7.80 4.23 24.68
CA ASN A 134 8.17 2.82 24.61
C ASN A 134 9.15 2.38 25.72
N GLY A 135 9.59 3.30 26.57
CA GLY A 135 10.45 3.07 27.72
C GLY A 135 11.89 2.71 27.36
N ASN A 136 12.36 3.04 26.16
CA ASN A 136 13.71 2.71 25.71
C ASN A 136 14.75 3.80 26.04
N HIS A 137 14.32 4.91 26.65
CA HIS A 137 15.14 6.07 27.01
C HIS A 137 15.86 6.77 25.85
N ASN A 138 15.44 6.52 24.61
CA ASN A 138 15.96 7.14 23.40
C ASN A 138 14.81 7.72 22.58
N TRP A 139 15.00 8.91 22.02
CA TRP A 139 13.98 9.50 21.17
C TRP A 139 13.84 8.72 19.86
N ASP A 140 12.62 8.23 19.56
CA ASP A 140 12.31 7.55 18.31
C ASP A 140 11.66 8.49 17.28
N PRO A 141 12.35 8.78 16.15
CA PRO A 141 11.77 9.59 15.08
C PRO A 141 10.62 8.85 14.40
N GLY A 142 9.58 9.59 14.03
CA GLY A 142 8.50 9.07 13.18
C GLY A 142 9.03 8.51 11.86
N LEU A 143 8.35 7.51 11.30
CA LEU A 143 8.74 6.88 10.03
C LEU A 143 8.81 7.90 8.88
N LEU A 144 7.95 8.93 8.91
CA LEU A 144 7.98 10.02 7.93
C LEU A 144 9.16 10.97 8.13
N SER A 145 9.43 11.41 9.36
CA SER A 145 10.53 12.34 9.63
C SER A 145 11.88 11.69 9.37
N SER A 146 12.06 10.44 9.81
CA SER A 146 13.23 9.62 9.47
C SER A 146 13.33 9.35 7.97
N GLY A 147 12.21 9.08 7.29
CA GLY A 147 12.14 8.92 5.85
C GLY A 147 12.56 10.18 5.08
N LEU A 148 12.05 11.35 5.46
CA LEU A 148 12.38 12.64 4.89
C LEU A 148 13.85 13.02 5.16
N ALA A 149 14.34 12.82 6.39
CA ALA A 149 15.74 13.04 6.73
C ALA A 149 16.67 12.14 5.90
N ARG A 150 16.28 10.87 5.67
CA ARG A 150 17.03 9.95 4.83
C ARG A 150 17.01 10.38 3.36
N LEU A 151 15.87 10.87 2.86
CA LEU A 151 15.74 11.42 1.51
C LEU A 151 16.60 12.67 1.33
N GLU A 152 16.60 13.58 2.30
CA GLU A 152 17.42 14.79 2.30
C GLU A 152 18.92 14.45 2.33
N ALA A 153 19.33 13.51 3.17
CA ALA A 153 20.71 13.01 3.20
C ALA A 153 21.11 12.37 1.85
N TRP A 154 20.21 11.60 1.24
CA TRP A 154 20.40 11.05 -0.10
C TRP A 154 20.53 12.14 -1.15
N GLN A 155 19.67 13.16 -1.10
CA GLN A 155 19.71 14.28 -2.04
C GLN A 155 21.03 15.06 -1.89
N ASN A 156 21.47 15.35 -0.67
CA ASN A 156 22.73 16.05 -0.42
C ASN A 156 23.93 15.22 -0.90
N HIS A 157 23.93 13.91 -0.66
CA HIS A 157 24.95 13.01 -1.17
C HIS A 157 24.97 12.96 -2.71
N ILE A 158 23.80 12.98 -3.36
CA ILE A 158 23.70 13.10 -4.82
C ILE A 158 24.21 14.46 -5.29
N LYS A 159 23.86 15.56 -4.63
CA LYS A 159 24.33 16.91 -4.99
C LYS A 159 25.85 17.02 -4.89
N VAL A 160 26.45 16.53 -3.81
CA VAL A 160 27.91 16.52 -3.65
C VAL A 160 28.58 15.67 -4.72
N LYS A 161 28.04 14.48 -5.02
CA LYS A 161 28.55 13.65 -6.13
C LYS A 161 28.32 14.29 -7.49
N ALA A 162 27.20 14.97 -7.71
CA ALA A 162 26.88 15.66 -8.96
C ALA A 162 27.74 16.92 -9.13
N GLN A 163 28.06 17.67 -8.07
CA GLN A 163 29.02 18.77 -8.13
C GLN A 163 30.47 18.32 -8.33
N LEU A 164 30.78 17.03 -8.12
CA LEU A 164 32.03 16.39 -8.51
C LEU A 164 31.94 15.66 -9.87
N ALA A 165 30.75 15.46 -10.44
CA ALA A 165 30.51 14.63 -11.62
C ALA A 165 29.91 15.37 -12.83
N ILE A 166 29.38 16.58 -12.65
CA ILE A 166 29.14 17.49 -13.76
C ILE A 166 30.48 18.18 -14.03
N ASP A 167 31.35 17.45 -14.72
CA ASP A 167 32.45 18.01 -15.51
C ASP A 167 31.92 19.20 -16.33
N ASP A 168 32.76 20.22 -16.57
CA ASP A 168 32.47 21.36 -17.46
C ASP A 168 31.84 20.91 -18.80
N SER A 169 32.19 19.71 -19.29
CA SER A 169 31.59 19.11 -20.49
C SER A 169 30.11 18.71 -20.32
N GLY A 170 29.70 18.28 -19.12
CA GLY A 170 28.31 17.97 -18.75
C GLY A 170 27.45 19.22 -18.58
N LEU A 171 28.02 20.32 -18.06
CA LEU A 171 27.38 21.64 -18.05
C LEU A 171 27.16 22.14 -19.47
N ALA A 172 28.18 22.03 -20.34
CA ALA A 172 28.08 22.44 -21.74
C ALA A 172 27.02 21.62 -22.51
N PHE A 173 26.89 20.32 -22.25
CA PHE A 173 25.84 19.50 -22.85
C PHE A 173 24.44 19.91 -22.39
N LEU A 174 24.25 20.20 -21.10
CA LEU A 174 22.96 20.66 -20.57
C LEU A 174 22.60 22.06 -21.08
N GLU A 175 23.59 22.93 -21.26
CA GLU A 175 23.40 24.25 -21.85
C GLU A 175 23.02 24.16 -23.33
N LEU A 176 23.67 23.27 -24.09
CA LEU A 176 23.36 23.01 -25.50
C LEU A 176 21.97 22.38 -25.66
N TYR A 177 21.62 21.42 -24.80
CA TYR A 177 20.29 20.81 -24.77
C TYR A 177 19.19 21.79 -24.36
N ALA A 178 19.44 22.65 -23.37
CA ALA A 178 18.50 23.70 -22.96
C ALA A 178 18.28 24.74 -24.08
N ASN A 179 19.33 25.08 -24.83
CA ASN A 179 19.25 26.03 -25.95
C ASN A 179 18.54 25.42 -27.17
N GLU A 180 18.76 24.13 -27.46
CA GLU A 180 18.03 23.40 -28.53
C GLU A 180 16.55 23.16 -28.20
N THR A 181 16.19 23.02 -26.93
CA THR A 181 14.79 22.76 -26.49
C THR A 181 14.01 24.02 -26.13
N ALA A 182 14.64 25.19 -26.11
CA ALA A 182 14.00 26.47 -25.84
C ALA A 182 12.96 26.96 -26.87
N PRO A 183 13.04 26.69 -28.20
CA PRO A 183 12.20 27.40 -29.16
C PRO A 183 10.78 26.81 -29.36
N HIS A 184 10.34 25.83 -28.55
CA HIS A 184 9.00 25.22 -28.70
C HIS A 184 8.07 25.40 -27.50
N ARG A 185 8.38 26.32 -26.57
CA ARG A 185 7.53 26.56 -25.39
C ARG A 185 6.72 27.87 -25.41
N LEU A 186 6.59 28.50 -26.58
CA LEU A 186 5.67 29.60 -26.83
C LEU A 186 4.91 29.36 -28.14
N TYR A 187 3.85 28.56 -28.07
CA TYR A 187 2.58 28.72 -28.79
C TYR A 187 1.52 27.85 -28.12
#